data_AF-A0AAJ0SAJ2-F1
#
_entry.id   AF-A0AAJ0SAJ2-F1
#
_cell.length_a   1.000
_cell.length_b   1.000
_cell.length_c   1.000
_cell.angle_alpha   90.00
_cell.angle_beta   90.00
_cell.angle_gamma   90.00
#
_symmetry.space_group_name_H-M   'P 1'
#
loop_
_entity.id
_entity.type
_entity.pdbx_description
1 polymer ?
#
loop_
_entity_poly.entity_id
_entity_poly.type
_entity_poly.pdbx_seq_one_letter_code
_entity_poly.pdbx_strand_id
1 'polypeptide(L)' 'MIKNILNLEGAYSLSENEQKSINGGSIPPDGECGEFVVFYATQAQCLAYPRNLRPAYIGNNQCSILMAPC' A
#
# COMPACT_ATOMS: atom_id res chain seq x y z
N MET A 1 -17.28 -9.90 13.32
CA MET A 1 -16.57 -9.00 14.26
C MET A 1 -15.26 -9.67 14.65
N ILE A 2 -14.16 -9.33 13.98
CA ILE A 2 -12.82 -9.83 14.27
C ILE A 2 -12.22 -8.93 15.36
N LYS A 3 -12.61 -9.20 16.61
CA LYS A 3 -11.83 -8.80 17.78
C LYS A 3 -11.00 -10.04 18.15
N ASN A 4 -9.71 -9.86 18.46
CA ASN A 4 -8.80 -10.87 19.04
C ASN A 4 -7.74 -11.53 18.14
N ILE A 5 -7.17 -10.84 17.14
CA ILE A 5 -5.83 -11.23 16.65
C ILE A 5 -4.71 -10.38 17.31
N LEU A 6 -5.06 -9.22 17.88
CA LEU A 6 -4.10 -8.29 18.50
C LEU A 6 -3.71 -8.64 19.96
N ASN A 7 -4.15 -9.77 20.51
CA ASN A 7 -3.91 -10.17 21.91
C ASN A 7 -3.10 -11.47 22.04
N LEU A 8 -2.24 -11.78 21.07
CA LEU A 8 -1.30 -12.89 21.19
C LEU A 8 0.04 -12.35 21.75
N GLU A 9 0.41 -12.81 22.95
CA GLU A 9 1.75 -12.62 23.53
C GLU A 9 2.78 -13.23 22.55
N GLY A 10 3.43 -12.37 21.78
CA GLY A 10 4.25 -12.77 20.63
C GLY A 10 4.08 -11.86 19.40
N ALA A 11 3.06 -11.01 19.38
CA ALA A 11 2.96 -9.90 18.45
C ALA A 11 4.02 -8.84 18.82
N TYR A 12 5.28 -9.12 18.43
CA TYR A 12 6.27 -8.08 18.19
C TYR A 12 5.59 -6.92 17.47
N SER A 13 5.88 -5.70 17.89
CA SER A 13 5.37 -4.46 17.30
C SER A 13 5.49 -4.54 15.79
N LEU A 14 4.44 -5.01 15.13
CA LEU A 14 4.43 -5.14 13.68
C LEU A 14 4.70 -3.73 13.18
N SER A 15 5.74 -3.58 12.35
CA SER A 15 6.00 -2.29 11.72
C SER A 15 4.71 -1.83 11.02
N GLU A 16 4.49 -0.52 10.85
CA GLU A 16 3.32 -0.05 10.12
C GLU A 16 3.17 -0.77 8.76
N ASN A 17 4.30 -1.15 8.18
CA ASN A 17 4.39 -1.89 6.93
C ASN A 17 3.75 -3.29 7.03
N GLU A 18 4.04 -4.03 8.09
CA GLU A 18 3.50 -5.36 8.33
C GLU A 18 2.03 -5.30 8.73
N GLN A 19 1.62 -4.33 9.56
CA GLN A 19 0.21 -4.15 9.94
C GLN A 19 -0.68 -3.81 8.73
N LYS A 20 -0.19 -3.00 7.79
CA LYS A 20 -0.94 -2.61 6.59
C LYS A 20 -0.96 -3.72 5.54
N SER A 21 0.11 -4.52 5.44
CA SER A 21 0.16 -5.72 4.60
C SER A 21 -0.86 -6.79 5.04
N ILE A 22 -1.05 -6.96 6.36
CA ILE A 22 -2.07 -7.87 6.92
C ILE A 22 -3.50 -7.37 6.61
N ASN A 23 -3.70 -6.04 6.57
CA ASN A 23 -4.98 -5.43 6.20
C ASN A 23 -5.20 -5.32 4.67
N GLY A 24 -4.31 -5.88 3.85
CA GLY A 24 -4.43 -5.87 2.39
C GLY A 24 -4.15 -4.50 1.74
N GLY A 25 -3.62 -3.54 2.50
CA GLY A 25 -3.21 -2.25 1.97
C GLY A 25 -1.84 -2.37 1.31
N SER A 26 -1.74 -2.02 0.02
CA SER A 26 -0.44 -1.84 -0.63
C SER A 26 0.15 -0.50 -0.17
N ILE A 27 1.42 -0.48 0.20
CA ILE A 27 2.12 0.72 0.68
C ILE A 27 2.70 1.44 -0.54
N PRO A 28 2.38 2.73 -0.73
CA PRO A 28 3.01 3.54 -1.77
C PRO A 28 4.53 3.39 -1.68
N PRO A 29 5.26 3.11 -2.77
CA PRO A 29 6.72 3.17 -2.72
C PRO A 29 7.18 4.57 -2.29
N ASP A 30 8.37 4.66 -1.71
CA ASP A 30 8.99 5.92 -1.39
C ASP A 30 9.18 6.79 -2.66
N GLY A 31 8.94 8.09 -2.53
CA GLY A 31 9.10 9.04 -3.63
C GLY A 31 8.86 10.48 -3.22
N GLU A 32 9.11 11.41 -4.13
CA GLU A 32 8.91 12.84 -3.87
C GLU A 32 7.41 13.15 -3.70
N CYS A 33 7.13 14.04 -2.75
CA CYS A 33 5.76 14.37 -2.38
C CYS A 33 5.05 15.09 -3.53
N GLY A 34 3.82 14.69 -3.82
CA GLY A 34 3.06 15.24 -4.95
C GLY A 34 3.53 14.81 -6.34
N GLU A 35 4.51 13.90 -6.46
CA GLU A 35 4.94 13.35 -7.74
C GLU A 35 4.29 12.00 -8.06
N PHE A 36 4.33 11.62 -9.35
CA PHE A 36 3.94 10.29 -9.77
C PHE A 36 5.11 9.32 -9.65
N VAL A 37 4.90 8.21 -8.95
CA VAL A 37 5.88 7.14 -8.78
C VAL A 37 5.42 5.89 -9.50
N VAL A 38 6.35 5.20 -10.16
CA VAL A 38 6.10 3.96 -10.88
C VAL A 38 6.82 2.81 -10.19
N PHE A 39 6.09 1.73 -9.92
CA PHE A 39 6.62 0.55 -9.23
C PHE A 39 5.99 -0.73 -9.76
N TYR A 40 6.61 -1.87 -9.42
CA TYR A 40 6.10 -3.17 -9.81
C TYR A 40 4.93 -3.59 -8.92
N ALA A 41 3.77 -3.85 -9.53
CA ALA A 41 2.57 -4.38 -8.90
C ALA A 41 1.67 -5.08 -9.92
N THR A 42 0.94 -6.10 -9.47
CA THR A 42 -0.15 -6.68 -10.28
C THR A 42 -1.26 -5.65 -10.48
N GLN A 43 -2.10 -5.83 -11.50
CA GLN A 43 -3.23 -4.93 -11.75
C GLN A 43 -4.18 -4.84 -10.55
N ALA A 44 -4.42 -5.97 -9.86
CA ALA A 44 -5.27 -6.00 -8.66
C ALA A 44 -4.67 -5.17 -7.52
N GLN A 45 -3.37 -5.29 -7.26
CA GLN A 45 -2.67 -4.49 -6.25
C GLN A 45 -2.66 -3.00 -6.60
N CYS A 46 -2.43 -2.67 -7.87
CA CYS A 46 -2.44 -1.29 -8.35
C CYS A 46 -3.79 -0.62 -8.12
N LEU A 47 -4.88 -1.30 -8.49
CA LEU A 47 -6.23 -0.75 -8.37
C LEU A 47 -6.81 -0.84 -6.96
N ALA A 48 -6.11 -1.53 -6.03
CA ALA A 48 -6.48 -1.54 -4.61
C ALA A 48 -6.06 -0.26 -3.87
N TYR A 49 -5.18 0.56 -4.46
CA TYR A 49 -4.80 1.83 -3.85
C TYR A 49 -5.97 2.81 -3.75
N PRO A 50 -6.00 3.64 -2.70
CA PRO A 50 -6.97 4.72 -2.57
C PRO A 50 -7.03 5.63 -3.80
N ARG A 51 -8.24 6.02 -4.21
CA ARG A 51 -8.46 6.85 -5.41
C ARG A 51 -7.75 8.21 -5.36
N ASN A 52 -7.50 8.76 -4.17
CA ASN A 52 -6.75 10.01 -4.00
C ASN A 52 -5.27 9.90 -4.43
N LEU A 53 -4.70 8.69 -4.42
CA LEU A 53 -3.37 8.40 -4.96
C LEU A 53 -3.39 8.14 -6.47
N ARG A 54 -4.54 8.33 -7.15
CA ARG A 54 -4.70 8.23 -8.61
C ARG A 54 -4.00 7.00 -9.24
N PRO A 55 -4.26 5.77 -8.76
CA PRO A 55 -3.59 4.59 -9.29
C PRO A 55 -3.92 4.37 -10.76
N ALA A 56 -2.87 4.13 -11.56
CA ALA A 56 -2.95 3.81 -12.97
C ALA A 56 -2.06 2.60 -13.27
N TYR A 57 -2.68 1.50 -13.72
CA TYR A 57 -1.95 0.34 -14.22
C TYR A 57 -1.49 0.61 -15.65
N ILE A 58 -0.18 0.64 -15.87
CA ILE A 58 0.43 1.01 -17.16
C ILE A 58 0.88 -0.20 -17.98
N GLY A 59 0.58 -1.43 -17.53
CA GLY A 59 1.01 -2.68 -18.17
C GLY A 59 2.31 -3.22 -17.59
N ASN A 60 2.75 -4.40 -18.05
CA ASN A 60 4.01 -5.04 -17.62
C ASN A 60 4.20 -5.18 -16.11
N ASN A 61 3.12 -5.43 -15.36
CA ASN A 61 3.12 -5.44 -13.90
C ASN A 61 3.66 -4.14 -13.30
N GLN A 62 3.40 -2.99 -13.94
CA GLN A 62 3.77 -1.67 -13.43
C GLN A 62 2.53 -0.85 -13.08
N CYS A 63 2.62 -0.16 -11.95
CA CYS A 63 1.61 0.74 -11.42
C CYS A 63 2.22 2.13 -11.22
N SER A 64 1.47 3.15 -11.59
CA SER A 64 1.76 4.54 -11.28
C SER A 64 0.79 5.05 -10.22
N ILE A 65 1.28 5.74 -9.19
CA ILE A 65 0.44 6.43 -8.20
C ILE A 65 0.97 7.84 -7.95
N LEU A 66 0.10 8.77 -7.56
CA LEU A 66 0.43 10.10 -7.08
C LEU A 66 0.75 10.02 -5.57
N MET A 67 1.94 10.44 -5.19
CA MET A 67 2.35 10.53 -3.79
C MET A 67 1.53 11.58 -3.04
N ALA A 68 1.32 11.34 -1.75
CA ALA A 68 0.66 12.33 -0.89
C ALA A 68 1.42 13.66 -0.91
N PRO A 69 0.73 14.81 -0.84
CA PRO A 69 1.38 16.08 -0.56
C PRO A 69 1.99 16.03 0.85
N CYS A 70 3.21 16.54 1.01
CA CYS A 70 3.84 16.75 2.33
C CYS A 70 3.33 18.03 3.01
#